data_AF-A0A0S4LEF7-F1
#
_entry.id   AF-A0A0S4LEF7-F1
#
_cell.length_a   1.000
_cell.length_b   1.000
_cell.length_c   1.000
_cell.angle_alpha   90.00
_cell.angle_beta   90.00
_cell.angle_gamma   90.00
#
_symmetry.space_group_name_H-M   'P 1'
#
loop_
_entity.id
_entity.type
_entity.pdbx_description
1 polymer ?
#
loop_
_entity_poly.entity_id
_entity_poly.type
_entity_poly.pdbx_seq_one_letter_code
_entity_poly.pdbx_strand_id
1 'polypeptide(L)'
;MKHTPSRSFTLKLSLLILGGLPLLMAGCAGSHPTTPIQETSIGSVFLEPVSDSSFQASHPIKLSETTVGDVLRGIHTKEKSGLLLLLGKAAKSTNLNDIRTFSEDEIAFLTPHITAALAQANATQRIGFRIYSTPHLAPSAKTAQQRETTAGYLFADGLSLHVTLTQYRHYPGKRPTASQKEPRPLPDTDGLRDREVTFLPEGAVRSDVYDRSSWIGKSEDRSLAIDYQLLARLLTPPPPPVPAPQPVPVVTAPPQAQPVVKQDTELQAFKEEMKALRKKVDEQEAELQRLKNPPLKKKPTP
;
A
#
# COMPACT_ATOMS: atom_id res chain seq x y z
N MET A 1 -0.08 -79.68 66.11
CA MET A 1 -1.11 -78.70 66.57
C MET A 1 -0.48 -77.32 66.66
N LYS A 2 -0.85 -76.42 65.74
CA LYS A 2 -0.93 -74.96 65.89
C LYS A 2 -1.52 -74.43 64.57
N HIS A 3 -2.81 -74.12 64.61
CA HIS A 3 -3.58 -73.52 63.54
C HIS A 3 -3.34 -72.01 63.52
N THR A 4 -3.05 -71.45 62.34
CA THR A 4 -3.55 -70.16 61.84
C THR A 4 -3.18 -70.00 60.36
N PRO A 5 -4.17 -69.84 59.47
CA PRO A 5 -4.01 -68.99 58.29
C PRO A 5 -5.00 -67.83 58.38
N SER A 6 -4.50 -66.60 58.27
CA SER A 6 -5.30 -65.37 58.30
C SER A 6 -4.93 -64.48 57.13
N ARG A 7 -5.96 -64.14 56.33
CA ARG A 7 -6.12 -62.96 55.47
C ARG A 7 -5.11 -62.87 54.30
N SER A 8 -5.50 -62.56 53.08
CA SER A 8 -6.56 -61.65 52.64
C SER A 8 -6.86 -61.92 51.16
N PHE A 9 -8.13 -62.17 50.87
CA PHE A 9 -8.71 -61.96 49.56
C PHE A 9 -8.75 -60.45 49.24
N THR A 10 -8.88 -60.13 47.95
CA THR A 10 -9.21 -58.80 47.39
C THR A 10 -8.17 -57.69 47.54
N LEU A 11 -7.24 -57.57 46.57
CA LEU A 11 -6.89 -56.28 45.95
C LEU A 11 -5.94 -56.44 44.72
N LYS A 12 -6.35 -57.16 43.66
CA LYS A 12 -5.60 -57.17 42.38
C LYS A 12 -6.50 -57.05 41.15
N LEU A 13 -7.51 -56.18 41.23
CA LEU A 13 -8.34 -55.83 40.07
C LEU A 13 -8.71 -54.34 40.04
N SER A 14 -7.78 -53.47 40.45
CA SER A 14 -7.92 -52.03 40.24
C SER A 14 -6.53 -51.38 40.13
N LEU A 15 -5.77 -51.80 39.12
CA LEU A 15 -4.56 -51.08 38.68
C LEU A 15 -4.35 -51.25 37.17
N LEU A 16 -5.44 -51.29 36.41
CA LEU A 16 -5.45 -51.40 34.94
C LEU A 16 -6.23 -50.26 34.25
N ILE A 17 -6.51 -49.17 34.96
CA ILE A 17 -7.14 -47.96 34.41
C ILE A 17 -6.46 -46.69 34.94
N LEU A 18 -5.12 -46.66 34.94
CA LEU A 18 -4.37 -45.41 35.17
C LEU A 18 -3.03 -45.40 34.41
N GLY A 19 -3.04 -45.95 33.19
CA GLY A 19 -1.95 -45.85 32.21
C GLY A 19 -2.44 -45.30 30.87
N GLY A 20 -3.62 -44.67 30.86
CA GLY A 20 -4.24 -44.08 29.68
C GLY A 20 -3.89 -42.59 29.58
N LEU A 21 -3.04 -42.28 28.59
CA LEU A 21 -2.98 -41.01 27.87
C LEU A 21 -2.66 -39.76 28.69
N PRO A 22 -1.43 -39.24 28.53
CA PRO A 22 -1.34 -38.05 27.71
C PRO A 22 -0.19 -38.17 26.70
N LEU A 23 -0.50 -38.61 25.47
CA LEU A 23 0.12 -37.98 24.31
C LEU A 23 -0.53 -36.60 24.18
N LEU A 24 -0.09 -35.68 25.03
CA LEU A 24 -0.42 -34.27 24.87
C LEU A 24 0.30 -33.80 23.62
N MET A 25 -0.51 -33.54 22.61
CA MET A 25 -0.19 -32.81 21.39
C MET A 25 0.72 -31.62 21.70
N ALA A 26 2.03 -31.81 21.55
CA ALA A 26 2.95 -30.70 21.30
C ALA A 26 2.74 -30.27 19.84
N GLY A 27 1.57 -29.67 19.58
CA GLY A 27 1.36 -28.87 18.39
C GLY A 27 2.21 -27.62 18.55
N CYS A 28 3.49 -27.71 18.20
CA CYS A 28 4.23 -26.51 17.84
C CYS A 28 3.43 -25.87 16.71
N ALA A 29 2.76 -24.76 16.99
CA ALA A 29 2.33 -23.84 15.96
C ALA A 29 3.61 -23.48 15.18
N GLY A 30 3.84 -24.18 14.08
CA GLY A 30 5.06 -24.08 13.30
C GLY A 30 5.09 -22.70 12.69
N SER A 31 5.78 -21.76 13.33
CA SER A 31 6.26 -20.60 12.61
C SER A 31 7.23 -21.14 11.57
N HIS A 32 6.82 -21.13 10.31
CA HIS A 32 7.72 -21.50 9.23
C HIS A 32 8.94 -20.56 9.30
N PRO A 33 10.17 -21.10 9.31
CA PRO A 33 11.35 -20.28 9.43
C PRO A 33 11.41 -19.32 8.24
N THR A 34 11.46 -18.02 8.53
CA THR A 34 11.74 -17.00 7.51
C THR A 34 13.23 -16.98 7.21
N THR A 35 13.59 -16.71 5.96
CA THR A 35 14.99 -16.56 5.55
C THR A 35 15.32 -15.08 5.46
N PRO A 36 16.17 -14.52 6.34
CA PRO A 36 16.48 -13.10 6.28
C PRO A 36 17.29 -12.76 5.03
N ILE A 37 16.90 -11.69 4.33
CA ILE A 37 17.68 -11.07 3.25
C ILE A 37 18.47 -9.90 3.82
N GLN A 38 17.83 -9.12 4.69
CA GLN A 38 18.46 -8.03 5.44
C GLN A 38 17.73 -7.82 6.76
N GLU A 39 18.50 -7.54 7.81
CA GLU A 39 17.98 -7.09 9.09
C GLU A 39 18.87 -6.00 9.65
N THR A 40 18.26 -4.88 10.05
CA THR A 40 18.96 -3.70 10.58
C THR A 40 18.11 -3.05 11.67
N SER A 41 18.67 -2.03 12.31
CA SER A 41 17.88 -1.16 13.18
C SER A 41 16.75 -0.45 12.41
N ILE A 42 16.90 -0.11 11.13
CA ILE A 42 15.89 0.62 10.32
C ILE A 42 14.73 -0.29 9.94
N GLY A 43 15.01 -1.55 9.65
CA GLY A 43 14.02 -2.52 9.22
C GLY A 43 14.61 -3.84 8.76
N SER A 44 13.76 -4.70 8.23
CA SER A 44 14.11 -6.03 7.75
C SER A 44 13.37 -6.40 6.48
N VAL A 45 14.02 -7.17 5.60
CA VAL A 45 13.45 -7.83 4.43
C VAL A 45 13.79 -9.32 4.52
N PHE A 46 12.81 -10.19 4.30
CA PHE A 46 12.98 -11.64 4.46
C PHE A 46 12.08 -12.42 3.48
N LEU A 47 12.46 -13.66 3.21
CA LEU A 47 11.63 -14.61 2.49
C LEU A 47 10.78 -15.40 3.48
N GLU A 48 9.49 -15.47 3.19
CA GLU A 48 8.51 -16.18 4.02
C GLU A 48 7.86 -17.30 3.18
N PRO A 49 7.93 -18.56 3.62
CA PRO A 49 7.18 -19.65 3.01
C PRO A 49 5.67 -19.44 3.19
N VAL A 50 4.91 -19.65 2.13
CA VAL A 50 3.44 -19.65 2.18
C VAL A 50 2.96 -21.08 2.38
N SER A 51 2.25 -21.33 3.47
CA SER A 51 1.73 -22.68 3.80
C SER A 51 0.64 -23.16 2.84
N ASP A 52 0.05 -22.24 2.08
CA ASP A 52 -1.02 -22.56 1.16
C ASP A 52 -0.52 -23.23 -0.11
N SER A 53 -0.97 -24.45 -0.37
CA SER A 53 -0.56 -25.21 -1.56
C SER A 53 -1.07 -24.63 -2.88
N SER A 54 -2.07 -23.75 -2.85
CA SER A 54 -2.58 -23.06 -4.04
C SER A 54 -1.82 -21.77 -4.35
N PHE A 55 -0.98 -21.31 -3.43
CA PHE A 55 -0.12 -20.15 -3.66
C PHE A 55 1.00 -20.51 -4.64
N GLN A 56 1.07 -19.75 -5.73
CA GLN A 56 2.14 -19.87 -6.70
C GLN A 56 2.51 -18.49 -7.25
N ALA A 57 3.67 -18.01 -6.84
CA ALA A 57 4.25 -16.77 -7.34
C ALA A 57 5.13 -17.01 -8.56
N SER A 58 5.25 -16.01 -9.42
CA SER A 58 6.16 -15.94 -10.56
C SER A 58 7.60 -15.61 -10.13
N HIS A 59 8.11 -16.34 -9.14
CA HIS A 59 9.47 -16.25 -8.63
C HIS A 59 10.31 -17.44 -9.09
N PRO A 60 11.64 -17.27 -9.24
CA PRO A 60 12.40 -16.02 -9.09
C PRO A 60 12.21 -15.06 -10.28
N ILE A 61 12.29 -13.76 -10.02
CA ILE A 61 12.22 -12.71 -11.05
C ILE A 61 13.28 -11.63 -10.81
N LYS A 62 13.84 -11.11 -11.91
CA LYS A 62 14.77 -9.97 -11.87
C LYS A 62 14.02 -8.70 -12.27
N LEU A 63 13.61 -7.91 -11.28
CA LEU A 63 13.13 -6.55 -11.49
C LEU A 63 14.25 -5.55 -11.23
N SER A 64 14.22 -4.40 -11.90
CA SER A 64 15.20 -3.35 -11.65
C SER A 64 14.91 -2.63 -10.34
N GLU A 65 15.95 -2.10 -9.69
CA GLU A 65 15.78 -1.26 -8.50
C GLU A 65 14.91 -0.03 -8.80
N THR A 66 15.05 0.58 -9.98
CA THR A 66 14.19 1.69 -10.40
C THR A 66 12.71 1.28 -10.40
N THR A 67 12.39 0.13 -10.99
CA THR A 67 11.01 -0.39 -11.04
C THR A 67 10.45 -0.65 -9.64
N VAL A 68 11.22 -1.31 -8.77
CA VAL A 68 10.79 -1.57 -7.39
C VAL A 68 10.62 -0.27 -6.61
N GLY A 69 11.55 0.67 -6.78
CA GLY A 69 11.48 2.00 -6.18
C GLY A 69 10.24 2.78 -6.63
N ASP A 70 9.92 2.77 -7.93
CA ASP A 70 8.74 3.42 -8.49
C ASP A 70 7.44 2.80 -7.94
N VAL A 71 7.40 1.47 -7.81
CA VAL A 71 6.29 0.79 -7.15
C VAL A 71 6.14 1.28 -5.71
N LEU A 72 7.20 1.26 -4.90
CA LEU A 72 7.11 1.71 -3.50
C LEU A 72 6.72 3.18 -3.37
N ARG A 73 7.22 4.05 -4.27
CA ARG A 73 6.86 5.49 -4.33
C ARG A 73 5.38 5.70 -4.63
N GLY A 74 4.81 4.84 -5.47
CA GLY A 74 3.40 4.91 -5.88
C GLY A 74 2.42 4.44 -4.81
N ILE A 75 2.87 3.70 -3.77
CA ILE A 75 1.98 3.18 -2.73
C ILE A 75 1.63 4.28 -1.73
N HIS A 76 0.34 4.51 -1.60
CA HIS A 76 -0.26 5.53 -0.78
C HIS A 76 -1.24 4.91 0.22
N THR A 77 -1.44 5.59 1.34
CA THR A 77 -2.42 5.17 2.34
C THR A 77 -3.35 6.34 2.64
N LYS A 78 -4.65 6.04 2.61
CA LYS A 78 -5.71 7.01 2.80
C LYS A 78 -6.68 6.65 3.91
N GLU A 79 -7.21 7.65 4.59
CA GLU A 79 -8.28 7.44 5.57
C GLU A 79 -9.63 7.19 4.87
N LYS A 80 -10.39 6.21 5.36
CA LYS A 80 -11.70 5.87 4.80
C LYS A 80 -12.69 7.02 5.02
N SER A 81 -13.47 7.32 3.98
CA SER A 81 -14.45 8.42 3.95
C SER A 81 -15.45 8.42 5.11
N GLY A 82 -15.73 7.26 5.72
CA GLY A 82 -16.62 7.13 6.88
C GLY A 82 -16.12 7.88 8.12
N LEU A 83 -14.80 7.87 8.39
CA LEU A 83 -14.21 8.62 9.50
C LEU A 83 -14.16 10.12 9.23
N LEU A 84 -13.89 10.50 7.97
CA LEU A 84 -13.87 11.90 7.54
C LEU A 84 -15.25 12.58 7.66
N LEU A 85 -16.32 11.82 7.47
CA LEU A 85 -17.70 12.27 7.69
C LEU A 85 -17.99 12.57 9.17
N LEU A 86 -17.40 11.82 10.11
CA LEU A 86 -17.52 12.04 11.56
C LEU A 86 -16.73 13.26 12.05
N LEU A 87 -15.64 13.63 11.38
CA LEU A 87 -14.77 14.76 11.76
C LEU A 87 -15.27 16.13 11.25
N GLY A 88 -16.39 16.16 10.52
CA GLY A 88 -17.05 17.39 10.09
C GLY A 88 -16.38 18.10 8.90
N LYS A 89 -17.09 19.09 8.34
CA LYS A 89 -16.77 19.80 7.08
C LYS A 89 -15.42 20.55 7.07
N ALA A 90 -14.67 20.58 8.18
CA ALA A 90 -13.39 21.26 8.30
C ALA A 90 -12.23 20.51 7.61
N ALA A 91 -12.34 19.20 7.39
CA ALA A 91 -11.30 18.39 6.73
C ALA A 91 -11.44 18.32 5.19
N LYS A 92 -12.44 18.98 4.60
CA LYS A 92 -12.76 18.88 3.16
C LYS A 92 -11.83 19.70 2.26
N SER A 93 -10.97 20.55 2.81
CA SER A 93 -10.21 21.55 2.05
C SER A 93 -8.79 21.13 1.66
N THR A 94 -8.37 19.92 2.03
CA THR A 94 -7.00 19.50 1.82
C THR A 94 -7.00 18.02 1.47
N ASN A 95 -6.26 17.64 0.43
CA ASN A 95 -5.91 16.27 0.10
C ASN A 95 -4.93 15.70 1.17
N LEU A 96 -5.21 15.97 2.45
CA LEU A 96 -4.45 15.52 3.63
C LEU A 96 -4.69 14.04 3.94
N ASN A 97 -5.65 13.43 3.25
CA ASN A 97 -6.05 12.07 3.50
C ASN A 97 -5.34 11.08 2.59
N ASP A 98 -4.48 11.50 1.67
CA ASP A 98 -3.75 10.61 0.78
C ASP A 98 -2.25 10.85 0.97
N ILE A 99 -1.60 9.97 1.74
CA ILE A 99 -0.20 10.13 2.15
C ILE A 99 0.60 8.97 1.59
N ARG A 100 1.75 9.28 0.98
CA ARG A 100 2.70 8.25 0.55
C ARG A 100 3.07 7.36 1.73
N THR A 101 2.97 6.05 1.52
CA THR A 101 3.16 5.06 2.58
C THR A 101 4.60 5.02 3.07
N PHE A 102 5.56 5.14 2.14
CA PHE A 102 7.00 5.07 2.40
C PHE A 102 7.68 6.40 2.08
N SER A 103 8.59 6.82 2.95
CA SER A 103 9.51 7.94 2.69
C SER A 103 10.64 7.54 1.74
N GLU A 104 11.35 8.53 1.18
CA GLU A 104 12.48 8.29 0.26
C GLU A 104 13.61 7.48 0.90
N ASP A 105 13.90 7.70 2.18
CA ASP A 105 14.93 6.95 2.91
C ASP A 105 14.51 5.49 3.12
N GLU A 106 13.24 5.25 3.43
CA GLU A 106 12.68 3.90 3.56
C GLU A 106 12.67 3.18 2.21
N ILE A 107 12.37 3.89 1.12
CA ILE A 107 12.43 3.35 -0.25
C ILE A 107 13.87 3.00 -0.62
N ALA A 108 14.83 3.89 -0.35
CA ALA A 108 16.25 3.65 -0.61
C ALA A 108 16.79 2.45 0.17
N PHE A 109 16.30 2.24 1.41
CA PHE A 109 16.59 1.04 2.17
C PHE A 109 15.92 -0.21 1.59
N LEU A 110 14.61 -0.18 1.30
CA LEU A 110 13.85 -1.37 0.90
C LEU A 110 14.22 -1.88 -0.50
N THR A 111 14.41 -0.97 -1.46
CA THR A 111 14.53 -1.27 -2.89
C THR A 111 15.61 -2.32 -3.24
N PRO A 112 16.88 -2.16 -2.83
CA PRO A 112 17.91 -3.14 -3.19
C PRO A 112 17.65 -4.52 -2.57
N HIS A 113 17.12 -4.55 -1.35
CA HIS A 113 16.87 -5.80 -0.63
C HIS A 113 15.63 -6.54 -1.15
N ILE A 114 14.57 -5.82 -1.53
CA ILE A 114 13.41 -6.41 -2.21
C ILE A 114 13.82 -6.95 -3.57
N THR A 115 14.64 -6.21 -4.32
CA THR A 115 15.16 -6.67 -5.62
C THR A 115 15.96 -7.96 -5.47
N ALA A 116 16.85 -8.02 -4.48
CA ALA A 116 17.61 -9.23 -4.17
C ALA A 116 16.70 -10.38 -3.71
N ALA A 117 15.66 -10.09 -2.92
CA ALA A 117 14.69 -11.08 -2.45
C ALA A 117 13.87 -11.67 -3.61
N LEU A 118 13.37 -10.83 -4.53
CA LEU A 118 12.63 -11.26 -5.72
C LEU A 118 13.44 -12.19 -6.63
N ALA A 119 14.75 -11.95 -6.73
CA ALA A 119 15.66 -12.77 -7.52
C ALA A 119 16.00 -14.13 -6.86
N GLN A 120 15.79 -14.26 -5.55
CA GLN A 120 16.12 -15.46 -4.77
C GLN A 120 14.89 -16.27 -4.36
N ALA A 121 13.72 -15.63 -4.25
CA ALA A 121 12.49 -16.27 -3.85
C ALA A 121 12.14 -17.44 -4.77
N ASN A 122 11.56 -18.49 -4.18
CA ASN A 122 10.94 -19.56 -4.94
C ASN A 122 9.43 -19.30 -5.13
N ALA A 123 8.78 -20.10 -5.98
CA ALA A 123 7.36 -19.93 -6.30
C ALA A 123 6.41 -20.11 -5.09
N THR A 124 6.86 -20.73 -4.00
CA THR A 124 6.08 -20.95 -2.76
C THR A 124 6.41 -19.92 -1.67
N GLN A 125 7.22 -18.93 -1.98
CA GLN A 125 7.65 -17.88 -1.06
C GLN A 125 7.07 -16.53 -1.45
N ARG A 126 6.89 -15.69 -0.43
CA ARG A 126 6.64 -14.26 -0.57
C ARG A 126 7.76 -13.47 0.10
N ILE A 127 7.90 -12.21 -0.27
CA ILE A 127 8.89 -11.30 0.28
C ILE A 127 8.21 -10.49 1.37
N GLY A 128 8.59 -10.70 2.62
CA GLY A 128 8.14 -9.91 3.75
C GLY A 128 9.06 -8.70 3.97
N PHE A 129 8.47 -7.59 4.41
CA PHE A 129 9.22 -6.40 4.83
C PHE A 129 8.65 -5.81 6.11
N ARG A 130 9.52 -5.15 6.88
CA ARG A 130 9.16 -4.41 8.10
C ARG A 130 10.09 -3.22 8.25
N ILE A 131 9.51 -2.06 8.50
CA ILE A 131 10.21 -0.79 8.71
C ILE A 131 9.81 -0.23 10.06
N TYR A 132 10.78 0.36 10.74
CA TYR A 132 10.62 0.91 12.06
C TYR A 132 10.96 2.40 12.09
N SER A 133 9.97 3.24 12.37
CA SER A 133 10.10 4.70 12.28
C SER A 133 9.83 5.33 13.64
N THR A 134 10.62 6.35 14.01
CA THR A 134 10.38 7.12 15.23
C THR A 134 9.43 8.28 14.90
N PRO A 135 8.36 8.49 15.68
CA PRO A 135 7.42 9.56 15.37
C PRO A 135 8.08 10.93 15.41
N HIS A 136 7.64 11.81 14.52
CA HIS A 136 8.11 13.20 14.41
C HIS A 136 7.54 14.12 15.52
N LEU A 137 6.60 13.61 16.32
CA LEU A 137 6.03 14.33 17.45
C LEU A 137 6.95 14.18 18.66
N ALA A 138 7.28 15.30 19.30
CA ALA A 138 8.24 15.37 20.40
C ALA A 138 8.02 14.25 21.43
N PRO A 139 9.07 13.50 21.82
CA PRO A 139 8.94 12.44 22.80
C PRO A 139 8.46 13.05 24.12
N SER A 140 7.22 12.73 24.51
CA SER A 140 6.79 13.01 25.87
C SER A 140 7.63 12.12 26.80
N ALA A 141 8.28 12.73 27.79
CA ALA A 141 9.20 12.09 28.73
C ALA A 141 8.62 10.91 29.53
N LYS A 142 7.34 10.57 29.34
CA LYS A 142 6.61 9.49 30.02
C LYS A 142 6.27 8.29 29.15
N THR A 143 6.53 8.34 27.84
CA THR A 143 6.32 7.19 26.93
C THR A 143 7.67 6.65 26.50
N ALA A 144 7.97 5.42 26.91
CA ALA A 144 9.09 4.66 26.37
C ALA A 144 9.08 4.75 24.84
N GLN A 145 10.26 4.93 24.24
CA GLN A 145 10.52 5.11 22.79
C GLN A 145 9.60 4.23 21.93
N GLN A 146 8.42 4.73 21.59
CA GLN A 146 7.40 3.94 20.95
C GLN A 146 7.63 4.04 19.46
N ARG A 147 8.22 2.98 18.89
CA ARG A 147 8.57 2.94 17.48
C ARG A 147 7.37 2.52 16.65
N GLU A 148 7.02 3.35 15.67
CA GLU A 148 6.02 3.00 14.67
C GLU A 148 6.54 1.88 13.80
N THR A 149 5.66 0.96 13.41
CA THR A 149 6.00 -0.15 12.53
C THR A 149 5.09 -0.14 11.31
N THR A 150 5.70 -0.19 10.13
CA THR A 150 5.02 -0.43 8.85
C THR A 150 5.54 -1.74 8.29
N ALA A 151 4.63 -2.66 7.98
CA ALA A 151 5.00 -4.01 7.57
C ALA A 151 4.03 -4.54 6.52
N GLY A 152 4.51 -5.45 5.70
CA GLY A 152 3.73 -6.05 4.63
C GLY A 152 4.49 -7.18 3.96
N TYR A 153 3.91 -7.66 2.88
CA TYR A 153 4.55 -8.61 2.01
C TYR A 153 4.22 -8.29 0.56
N LEU A 154 5.05 -8.82 -0.32
CA LEU A 154 4.86 -8.74 -1.76
C LEU A 154 5.29 -10.02 -2.45
N PHE A 155 4.73 -10.25 -3.62
CA PHE A 155 5.12 -11.33 -4.52
C PHE A 155 4.80 -10.94 -5.97
N ALA A 156 5.43 -11.63 -6.92
CA ALA A 156 5.18 -11.39 -8.34
C ALA A 156 4.16 -12.41 -8.87
N ASP A 157 3.24 -11.97 -9.72
CA ASP A 157 2.35 -12.83 -10.50
C ASP A 157 2.30 -12.29 -11.94
N GLY A 158 2.93 -13.01 -12.88
CA GLY A 158 3.06 -12.58 -14.26
C GLY A 158 3.73 -11.22 -14.39
N LEU A 159 2.99 -10.23 -14.90
CA LEU A 159 3.43 -8.84 -15.08
C LEU A 159 3.06 -7.92 -13.91
N SER A 160 2.63 -8.49 -12.79
CA SER A 160 2.09 -7.74 -11.67
C SER A 160 2.85 -8.02 -10.39
N LEU A 161 3.10 -6.95 -9.64
CA LEU A 161 3.59 -7.06 -8.28
C LEU A 161 2.40 -6.90 -7.32
N HIS A 162 2.13 -7.96 -6.59
CA HIS A 162 1.14 -7.96 -5.52
C HIS A 162 1.78 -7.42 -4.26
N VAL A 163 1.18 -6.41 -3.65
CA VAL A 163 1.67 -5.82 -2.40
C VAL A 163 0.51 -5.74 -1.41
N THR A 164 0.74 -6.22 -0.20
CA THR A 164 -0.25 -6.15 0.89
C THR A 164 0.39 -5.55 2.12
N LEU A 165 -0.25 -4.51 2.68
CA LEU A 165 0.14 -3.98 3.99
C LEU A 165 -0.53 -4.80 5.10
N THR A 166 0.27 -5.22 6.06
CA THR A 166 -0.19 -5.92 7.28
C THR A 166 -0.17 -5.01 8.50
N GLN A 167 0.69 -3.99 8.50
CA GLN A 167 0.76 -2.96 9.53
C GLN A 167 1.11 -1.62 8.88
N TYR A 168 0.52 -0.52 9.35
CA TYR A 168 0.90 0.81 8.90
C TYR A 168 0.95 1.79 10.07
N ARG A 169 2.14 2.36 10.33
CA ARG A 169 2.41 3.24 11.48
C ARG A 169 1.86 2.68 12.80
N HIS A 170 1.96 1.35 12.95
CA HIS A 170 1.43 0.64 14.10
C HIS A 170 2.32 0.84 15.32
N TYR A 171 1.71 1.11 16.47
CA TYR A 171 2.39 1.30 17.74
C TYR A 171 2.27 0.04 18.60
N PRO A 172 3.32 -0.79 18.70
CA PRO A 172 3.28 -1.95 19.57
C PRO A 172 3.07 -1.51 21.02
N GLY A 173 2.06 -2.06 21.68
CA GLY A 173 1.84 -1.87 23.12
C GLY A 173 0.88 -0.75 23.56
N LYS A 174 0.17 -0.05 22.66
CA LYS A 174 -0.98 0.78 23.07
C LYS A 174 -2.16 -0.11 23.48
N ARG A 175 -2.11 -0.65 24.70
CA ARG A 175 -3.28 -1.29 25.32
C ARG A 175 -4.22 -0.18 25.80
N PRO A 176 -5.55 -0.29 25.59
CA PRO A 176 -6.50 0.60 26.21
C PRO A 176 -6.26 0.59 27.72
N THR A 177 -5.96 1.76 28.31
CA THR A 177 -5.82 1.84 29.76
C THR A 177 -7.19 1.59 30.38
N ALA A 178 -7.23 0.80 31.45
CA ALA A 178 -8.47 0.45 32.15
C ALA A 178 -9.23 1.67 32.74
N SER A 179 -8.67 2.89 32.61
CA SER A 179 -9.31 4.14 33.05
C SER A 179 -10.12 4.86 31.96
N GLN A 180 -10.21 4.34 30.73
CA GLN A 180 -11.13 4.91 29.73
C GLN A 180 -12.57 4.50 30.03
N LYS A 181 -13.43 5.50 30.29
CA LYS A 181 -14.89 5.32 30.39
C LYS A 181 -15.45 4.75 29.08
N GLU A 182 -16.42 3.85 29.22
CA GLU A 182 -17.15 3.20 28.14
C GLU A 182 -17.96 4.22 27.31
N PRO A 183 -18.16 4.03 25.98
CA PRO A 183 -17.75 2.88 25.16
C PRO A 183 -16.26 2.88 24.82
N ARG A 184 -15.58 1.75 25.06
CA ARG A 184 -14.18 1.58 24.66
C ARG A 184 -14.13 1.36 23.14
N PRO A 185 -13.47 2.24 22.36
CA PRO A 185 -13.24 1.95 20.95
C PRO A 185 -12.45 0.64 20.84
N LEU A 186 -12.80 -0.19 19.86
CA LEU A 186 -12.05 -1.41 19.55
C LEU A 186 -10.58 -1.05 19.35
N PRO A 187 -9.63 -1.82 19.90
CA PRO A 187 -8.21 -1.53 19.72
C PRO A 187 -7.85 -1.63 18.24
N ASP A 188 -7.12 -0.64 17.73
CA ASP A 188 -6.50 -0.72 16.40
C ASP A 188 -5.21 -1.53 16.50
N THR A 189 -5.31 -2.80 16.13
CA THR A 189 -4.24 -3.79 16.30
C THR A 189 -3.16 -3.73 15.22
N ASP A 190 -3.41 -3.03 14.11
CA ASP A 190 -2.52 -3.03 12.95
C ASP A 190 -2.31 -1.64 12.31
N GLY A 191 -3.05 -0.62 12.74
CA GLY A 191 -2.95 0.73 12.17
C GLY A 191 -3.66 0.87 10.83
N LEU A 192 -4.43 -0.12 10.39
CA LEU A 192 -5.03 -0.21 9.05
C LEU A 192 -6.57 -0.29 9.06
N ARG A 193 -7.23 -0.31 10.22
CA ARG A 193 -8.70 -0.51 10.31
C ARG A 193 -9.50 0.49 9.48
N ASP A 194 -9.16 1.76 9.64
CA ASP A 194 -9.88 2.90 9.03
C ASP A 194 -9.10 3.47 7.84
N ARG A 195 -8.24 2.66 7.22
CA ARG A 195 -7.36 3.06 6.12
C ARG A 195 -7.51 2.17 4.89
N GLU A 196 -7.27 2.76 3.74
CA GLU A 196 -7.30 2.17 2.42
C GLU A 196 -5.93 2.40 1.75
N VAL A 197 -5.40 1.36 1.11
CA VAL A 197 -4.13 1.42 0.38
C VAL A 197 -4.44 1.69 -1.08
N THR A 198 -3.89 2.78 -1.60
CA THR A 198 -4.10 3.26 -2.98
C THR A 198 -2.76 3.31 -3.71
N PHE A 199 -2.81 3.49 -5.03
CA PHE A 199 -1.62 3.57 -5.86
C PHE A 199 -1.68 4.71 -6.87
N LEU A 200 -0.57 5.41 -7.05
CA LEU A 200 -0.41 6.47 -8.05
C LEU A 200 0.78 6.16 -8.99
N PRO A 201 0.59 6.20 -10.32
CA PRO A 201 -0.66 6.46 -11.04
C PRO A 201 -1.64 5.27 -11.00
N GLU A 202 -2.93 5.57 -10.80
CA GLU A 202 -4.00 4.55 -10.69
C GLU A 202 -4.08 3.64 -11.94
N GLY A 203 -3.72 4.16 -13.12
CA GLY A 203 -3.73 3.39 -14.36
C GLY A 203 -2.77 2.19 -14.38
N ALA A 204 -1.82 2.09 -13.45
CA ALA A 204 -0.97 0.91 -13.28
C ALA A 204 -1.58 -0.17 -12.38
N VAL A 205 -2.71 0.11 -11.71
CA VAL A 205 -3.39 -0.87 -10.86
C VAL A 205 -4.27 -1.77 -11.72
N ARG A 206 -4.16 -3.08 -11.49
CA ARG A 206 -4.97 -4.08 -12.16
C ARG A 206 -6.24 -4.39 -11.39
N SER A 207 -7.38 -4.17 -12.04
CA SER A 207 -8.70 -4.44 -11.46
C SER A 207 -9.14 -5.92 -11.55
N ASP A 208 -8.47 -6.74 -12.36
CA ASP A 208 -8.86 -8.12 -12.62
C ASP A 208 -8.39 -9.11 -11.56
N VAL A 209 -7.55 -8.69 -10.61
CA VAL A 209 -7.02 -9.56 -9.55
C VAL A 209 -7.73 -9.40 -8.21
N TYR A 210 -8.75 -8.54 -8.14
CA TYR A 210 -9.59 -8.38 -6.94
C TYR A 210 -10.31 -9.69 -6.54
N ASP A 211 -10.52 -10.62 -7.47
CA ASP A 211 -11.33 -11.83 -7.22
C ASP A 211 -10.54 -13.03 -6.69
N ARG A 212 -9.21 -13.07 -6.87
CA ARG A 212 -8.37 -14.18 -6.38
C ARG A 212 -8.01 -14.06 -4.90
N SER A 213 -8.33 -12.93 -4.25
CA SER A 213 -8.02 -12.64 -2.84
C SER A 213 -9.21 -12.92 -1.90
N SER A 214 -10.36 -13.31 -2.45
CA SER A 214 -11.64 -13.51 -1.75
C SER A 214 -11.63 -14.64 -0.70
N TRP A 215 -10.58 -15.46 -0.65
CA TRP A 215 -10.36 -16.55 0.30
C TRP A 215 -9.59 -16.13 1.58
N ILE A 216 -8.93 -14.97 1.58
CA ILE A 216 -8.29 -14.34 2.75
C ILE A 216 -9.07 -13.06 3.02
N GLY A 217 -10.15 -13.19 3.80
CA GLY A 217 -11.27 -12.25 3.89
C GLY A 217 -10.94 -10.75 3.80
N LYS A 218 -11.82 -10.02 3.09
CA LYS A 218 -12.01 -8.55 3.12
C LYS A 218 -10.71 -7.73 3.21
N SER A 219 -9.71 -8.07 2.39
CA SER A 219 -8.41 -7.40 2.35
C SER A 219 -8.24 -6.45 1.15
N GLU A 220 -9.33 -6.13 0.45
CA GLU A 220 -9.36 -5.24 -0.73
C GLU A 220 -8.74 -3.88 -0.42
N ASP A 221 -9.06 -3.33 0.76
CA ASP A 221 -8.55 -2.02 1.20
C ASP A 221 -7.05 -2.02 1.56
N ARG A 222 -6.36 -3.17 1.49
CA ARG A 222 -4.97 -3.31 1.98
C ARG A 222 -4.00 -3.86 0.94
N SER A 223 -4.53 -4.31 -0.20
CA SER A 223 -3.78 -5.06 -1.21
C SER A 223 -3.88 -4.39 -2.57
N LEU A 224 -2.77 -4.36 -3.29
CA LEU A 224 -2.64 -3.79 -4.63
C LEU A 224 -2.03 -4.82 -5.57
N ALA A 225 -2.52 -4.85 -6.81
CA ALA A 225 -1.91 -5.56 -7.92
C ALA A 225 -1.40 -4.53 -8.93
N ILE A 226 -0.08 -4.38 -9.04
CA ILE A 226 0.54 -3.28 -9.78
C ILE A 226 1.22 -3.82 -11.02
N ASP A 227 0.75 -3.43 -12.21
CA ASP A 227 1.42 -3.73 -13.47
C ASP A 227 2.65 -2.83 -13.62
N TYR A 228 3.82 -3.45 -13.43
CA TYR A 228 5.08 -2.72 -13.42
C TYR A 228 5.56 -2.33 -14.84
N GLN A 229 5.04 -2.94 -15.91
CA GLN A 229 5.34 -2.51 -17.28
C GLN A 229 4.51 -1.30 -17.67
N LEU A 230 3.24 -1.30 -17.28
CA LEU A 230 2.33 -0.17 -17.45
C LEU A 230 2.83 1.03 -16.64
N LEU A 231 3.24 0.81 -15.39
CA LEU A 231 3.88 1.83 -14.55
C LEU A 231 5.08 2.46 -15.27
N ALA A 232 6.01 1.65 -15.78
CA ALA A 232 7.18 2.17 -16.49
C ALA A 232 6.79 3.04 -17.68
N ARG A 233 5.76 2.67 -18.44
CA ARG A 233 5.25 3.49 -19.56
C ARG A 233 4.63 4.80 -19.09
N LEU A 234 3.89 4.81 -17.98
CA LEU A 234 3.26 6.02 -17.44
C LEU A 234 4.28 7.00 -16.86
N LEU A 235 5.39 6.50 -16.32
CA LEU A 235 6.46 7.32 -15.78
C LEU A 235 7.46 7.78 -16.85
N THR A 236 7.45 7.17 -18.04
CA THR A 236 8.34 7.56 -19.13
C THR A 236 7.91 8.91 -19.70
N PRO A 237 8.77 9.96 -19.65
CA PRO A 237 8.47 11.24 -20.27
C PRO A 237 8.29 11.08 -21.79
N PRO A 238 7.38 11.85 -22.43
CA PRO A 238 7.28 11.83 -23.89
C PRO A 238 8.64 12.20 -24.51
N PRO A 239 9.05 11.54 -25.60
CA PRO A 239 10.32 11.84 -26.24
C PRO A 239 10.36 13.33 -26.62
N PRO A 240 11.50 14.01 -26.46
CA PRO A 240 11.62 15.39 -26.91
C PRO A 240 11.28 15.45 -28.41
N PRO A 241 10.56 16.49 -28.87
CA PRO A 241 10.29 16.65 -30.29
C PRO A 241 11.62 16.60 -31.05
N VAL A 242 11.75 15.62 -31.95
CA VAL A 242 12.92 15.48 -32.81
C VAL A 242 13.10 16.82 -33.52
N PRO A 243 14.26 17.50 -33.40
CA PRO A 243 14.52 18.69 -34.19
C PRO A 243 14.33 18.34 -35.65
N ALA A 244 13.47 19.08 -36.35
CA ALA A 244 13.31 18.92 -37.79
C ALA A 244 14.69 18.90 -38.44
N PRO A 245 14.96 18.00 -39.41
CA PRO A 245 16.26 17.92 -40.07
C PRO A 245 16.67 19.31 -40.55
N GLN A 246 17.74 19.87 -39.97
CA GLN A 246 18.28 21.13 -40.44
C GLN A 246 18.78 20.91 -41.87
N PRO A 247 18.29 21.67 -42.87
CA PRO A 247 18.78 21.53 -44.22
C PRO A 247 20.25 22.00 -44.26
N VAL A 248 21.13 21.09 -44.70
CA VAL A 248 22.53 21.40 -45.03
C VAL A 248 22.60 22.53 -46.07
N PRO A 249 23.48 23.54 -45.92
CA PRO A 249 23.55 24.63 -46.88
C PRO A 249 24.27 24.17 -48.15
N VAL A 250 23.53 23.99 -49.24
CA VAL A 250 24.10 23.89 -50.60
C VAL A 250 24.07 25.28 -51.24
N VAL A 251 25.22 25.65 -51.80
CA VAL A 251 25.59 26.96 -52.32
C VAL A 251 24.93 27.25 -53.70
N THR A 252 24.48 28.51 -53.87
CA THR A 252 24.23 29.31 -55.11
C THR A 252 23.00 29.10 -56.04
N ALA A 253 22.25 30.24 -56.19
CA ALA A 253 21.53 30.81 -57.37
C ALA A 253 19.98 30.61 -57.53
N PRO A 254 19.23 31.62 -58.08
CA PRO A 254 17.87 32.04 -57.66
C PRO A 254 16.74 31.86 -58.73
N PRO A 255 15.52 32.45 -58.61
CA PRO A 255 14.53 32.49 -57.51
C PRO A 255 13.14 31.95 -57.95
N GLN A 256 12.40 31.22 -57.11
CA GLN A 256 10.96 31.03 -57.31
C GLN A 256 10.17 31.10 -56.00
N ALA A 257 9.00 31.74 -56.12
CA ALA A 257 8.16 32.26 -55.05
C ALA A 257 7.33 31.20 -54.32
N GLN A 258 7.31 31.28 -52.97
CA GLN A 258 6.21 31.10 -51.99
C GLN A 258 5.31 29.81 -52.02
N PRO A 259 4.71 29.36 -50.88
CA PRO A 259 4.11 30.20 -49.83
C PRO A 259 4.39 29.81 -48.36
N VAL A 260 4.87 30.82 -47.63
CA VAL A 260 4.74 30.97 -46.18
C VAL A 260 3.30 31.43 -45.90
N VAL A 261 2.35 30.50 -45.74
CA VAL A 261 0.95 30.86 -45.34
C VAL A 261 0.38 29.89 -44.28
N LYS A 262 0.95 28.69 -44.10
CA LYS A 262 0.36 27.69 -43.18
C LYS A 262 0.63 27.95 -41.70
N GLN A 263 1.78 28.52 -41.34
CA GLN A 263 2.18 28.68 -39.93
C GLN A 263 1.47 29.86 -39.23
N ASP A 264 1.16 30.93 -39.96
CA ASP A 264 0.40 32.06 -39.40
C ASP A 264 -1.08 31.71 -39.15
N THR A 265 -1.62 30.78 -39.94
CA THR A 265 -3.00 30.30 -39.79
C THR A 265 -3.16 29.46 -38.51
N GLU A 266 -2.17 28.61 -38.19
CA GLU A 266 -2.17 27.80 -36.97
C GLU A 266 -1.95 28.64 -35.70
N LEU A 267 -1.07 29.66 -35.78
CA LEU A 267 -0.88 30.61 -34.67
C LEU A 267 -2.12 31.47 -34.41
N GLN A 268 -2.86 31.87 -35.44
CA GLN A 268 -4.14 32.57 -35.27
C GLN A 268 -5.23 31.66 -34.69
N ALA A 269 -5.32 30.40 -35.14
CA ALA A 269 -6.26 29.43 -34.59
C ALA A 269 -6.00 29.16 -33.10
N PHE A 270 -4.73 28.99 -32.71
CA PHE A 270 -4.35 28.79 -31.31
C PHE A 270 -4.64 30.02 -30.42
N LYS A 271 -4.45 31.23 -30.96
CA LYS A 271 -4.76 32.47 -30.24
C LYS A 271 -6.26 32.65 -30.01
N GLU A 272 -7.10 32.24 -30.97
CA GLU A 272 -8.55 32.23 -30.80
C GLU A 272 -9.01 31.17 -29.80
N GLU A 273 -8.41 29.97 -29.80
CA GLU A 273 -8.71 28.95 -28.78
C GLU A 273 -8.37 29.42 -27.37
N MET A 274 -7.20 30.04 -27.18
CA MET A 274 -6.80 30.60 -25.88
C MET A 274 -7.76 31.68 -25.37
N LYS A 275 -8.31 32.49 -26.29
CA LYS A 275 -9.29 33.52 -25.96
C LYS A 275 -10.64 32.90 -25.59
N ALA A 276 -11.06 31.86 -26.30
CA ALA A 276 -12.28 31.11 -25.99
C ALA A 276 -12.16 30.38 -24.63
N LEU A 277 -10.99 29.83 -24.31
CA LEU A 277 -10.74 29.14 -23.05
C LEU A 277 -10.77 30.10 -21.86
N ARG A 278 -10.12 31.27 -21.99
CA ARG A 278 -10.20 32.34 -20.97
C ARG A 278 -11.64 32.76 -20.70
N LYS A 279 -12.44 32.95 -21.76
CA LYS A 279 -13.87 33.31 -21.60
C LYS A 279 -14.65 32.23 -20.83
N LYS A 280 -14.40 30.95 -21.09
CA LYS A 280 -15.04 29.85 -20.35
C LYS A 280 -14.62 29.79 -18.89
N VAL A 281 -13.36 30.08 -18.59
CA VAL A 281 -12.85 30.15 -17.22
C VAL A 281 -13.52 31.30 -16.45
N ASP A 282 -13.60 32.48 -17.06
CA ASP A 282 -14.27 33.65 -16.46
C ASP A 282 -15.77 33.38 -16.21
N GLU A 283 -16.43 32.67 -17.13
CA GLU A 283 -17.85 32.27 -16.99
C GLU A 283 -18.05 31.23 -15.89
N GLN A 284 -17.18 30.22 -15.80
CA GLN A 284 -17.20 29.24 -14.71
C GLN A 284 -16.90 29.88 -13.36
N GLU A 285 -15.99 30.85 -13.31
CA GLU A 285 -15.69 31.59 -12.09
C GLU A 285 -16.90 32.44 -11.66
N ALA A 286 -17.60 33.08 -12.60
CA ALA A 286 -18.82 33.83 -12.32
C ALA A 286 -19.98 32.93 -11.83
N GLU A 287 -20.14 31.73 -12.40
CA GLU A 287 -21.11 30.74 -11.90
C GLU A 287 -20.75 30.23 -10.50
N LEU A 288 -19.48 29.95 -10.23
CA LEU A 288 -19.00 29.57 -8.90
C LEU A 288 -19.25 30.68 -7.87
N GLN A 289 -19.04 31.94 -8.24
CA GLN A 289 -19.32 33.08 -7.37
C GLN A 289 -20.83 33.25 -7.10
N ARG A 290 -21.68 33.00 -8.09
CA ARG A 290 -23.16 33.00 -7.92
C ARG A 290 -23.65 31.88 -7.02
N LEU A 291 -23.07 30.68 -7.13
CA LEU A 291 -23.40 29.55 -6.26
C LEU A 291 -22.92 29.78 -4.82
N LYS A 292 -21.82 30.52 -4.65
CA LYS A 292 -21.27 30.85 -3.32
C LYS A 292 -22.08 31.92 -2.58
N ASN A 293 -22.77 32.82 -3.31
CA ASN A 293 -23.60 33.90 -2.73
C ASN A 293 -25.03 33.91 -3.32
N PRO A 294 -25.93 33.01 -2.88
CA PRO A 294 -27.32 33.06 -3.31
C PRO A 294 -28.06 34.27 -2.71
N PRO A 295 -28.90 35.00 -3.48
CA PRO A 295 -29.68 36.11 -2.94
C PRO A 295 -30.76 35.61 -1.95
N LEU A 296 -30.77 36.21 -0.76
CA LEU A 296 -31.78 36.01 0.29
C LEU A 296 -33.19 36.28 -0.25
N LYS A 297 -34.02 35.22 -0.36
CA LYS A 297 -35.45 35.34 -0.64
C LYS A 297 -36.12 36.10 0.52
N LYS A 298 -36.67 37.29 0.24
CA LYS A 298 -37.59 38.00 1.14
C LYS A 298 -38.84 37.14 1.34
N LYS A 299 -39.17 36.93 2.62
CA LYS A 299 -40.35 36.20 3.10
C LYS A 299 -41.61 37.07 2.90
N PRO A 300 -42.71 36.57 2.34
CA PRO A 300 -43.99 37.25 2.43
C PRO A 300 -44.58 36.99 3.83
N THR A 301 -45.13 38.03 4.45
CA THR A 301 -45.88 37.94 5.72
C THR A 301 -47.26 38.57 5.50
N PRO A 302 -48.26 38.18 6.30
CA PRO A 302 -49.59 37.74 5.88
C PRO A 302 -50.54 38.87 5.52
#